data_AF-A0A7X3C1V2-F1
#
_entry.id   AF-A0A7X3C1V2-F1
#
_cell.length_a   1.000
_cell.length_b   1.000
_cell.length_c   1.000
_cell.angle_alpha   90.00
_cell.angle_beta   90.00
_cell.angle_gamma   90.00
#
_symmetry.space_group_name_H-M   'P 1'
#
loop_
_entity.id
_entity.type
_entity.pdbx_description
1 polymer ?
#
loop_
_entity_poly.entity_id
_entity_poly.type
_entity_poly.pdbx_seq_one_letter_code
_entity_poly.pdbx_strand_id
1 'polypeptide(L)' 'MENSFVCYQDLMALGFKQHTAHDIIRQAKQRLVQKGYPLYLDRSLGCVPRSVF' A
#
# COMPACT_ATOMS: atom_id res chain seq x y z
N MET A 1 -5.50 7.71 16.65
CA MET A 1 -6.29 7.65 15.40
C MET A 1 -5.69 6.54 14.58
N GLU A 2 -6.39 5.40 14.46
CA GLU A 2 -5.91 4.29 13.64
C GLU A 2 -6.04 4.69 12.16
N ASN A 3 -4.92 4.99 11.50
CA ASN A 3 -4.92 5.18 10.06
C ASN A 3 -5.33 3.85 9.41
N SER A 4 -6.55 3.79 8.90
CA SER A 4 -7.10 2.61 8.21
C SER A 4 -6.36 2.33 6.89
N PHE A 5 -5.57 3.28 6.41
CA PHE A 5 -4.79 3.20 5.18
C PHE A 5 -3.32 3.45 5.46
N VAL A 6 -2.46 2.75 4.71
CA VAL A 6 -1.01 2.83 4.76
C VAL A 6 -0.52 3.27 3.38
N CYS A 7 0.27 4.33 3.35
CA CYS A 7 0.94 4.82 2.15
C CYS A 7 2.45 4.56 2.25
N TYR A 8 3.17 4.74 1.14
CA TYR A 8 4.63 4.56 1.12
C TYR A 8 5.36 5.49 2.12
N GLN A 9 4.79 6.66 2.39
CA GLN A 9 5.32 7.62 3.37
C GLN A 9 5.27 7.08 4.80
N ASP A 10 4.21 6.35 5.16
CA ASP A 10 4.09 5.72 6.48
C ASP A 10 5.17 4.63 6.66
N LEU A 11 5.43 3.86 5.60
CA LEU A 11 6.51 2.88 5.58
C LEU A 11 7.89 3.57 5.68
N MET A 12 8.08 4.71 5.01
CA MET A 12 9.31 5.49 5.16
C MET A 12 9.48 6.04 6.58
N ALA A 13 8.40 6.50 7.22
CA ALA A 13 8.42 6.95 8.62
C ALA A 13 8.76 5.82 9.60
N LEU A 14 8.42 4.57 9.26
CA LEU A 14 8.82 3.38 10.01
C LEU A 14 10.29 2.99 9.80
N GLY A 15 11.02 3.66 8.90
CA GLY A 15 12.43 3.40 8.62
C GLY A 15 12.69 2.51 7.40
N PHE A 16 11.67 2.18 6.60
CA PHE A 16 11.88 1.49 5.33
C PHE A 16 12.49 2.43 4.29
N LYS A 17 13.41 1.92 3.47
CA LYS A 17 13.93 2.65 2.32
C LYS A 17 12.80 2.94 1.34
N GLN A 18 12.86 4.08 0.65
CA GLN A 18 11.82 4.52 -0.31
C GLN A 18 11.48 3.44 -1.34
N HIS A 19 12.48 2.79 -1.94
CA HIS A 19 12.28 1.68 -2.87
C HIS A 19 11.48 0.53 -2.23
N THR A 20 11.89 0.09 -1.05
CA THR A 20 11.23 -0.99 -0.31
C THR A 20 9.80 -0.62 0.06
N ALA A 21 9.57 0.62 0.49
CA ALA A 21 8.23 1.12 0.79
C ALA A 21 7.31 1.09 -0.44
N HIS A 22 7.81 1.52 -1.62
CA HIS A 22 7.05 1.44 -2.86
C HIS A 22 6.73 0.01 -3.28
N ASP A 23 7.69 -0.91 -3.17
CA ASP A 23 7.50 -2.32 -3.53
C ASP A 23 6.47 -3.00 -2.61
N ILE A 24 6.53 -2.70 -1.31
CA ILE A 24 5.55 -3.18 -0.34
C ILE A 24 4.13 -2.73 -0.73
N ILE A 25 3.94 -1.44 -1.04
CA ILE A 25 2.64 -0.92 -1.48
C ILE A 25 2.19 -1.58 -2.79
N ARG A 26 3.12 -1.80 -3.74
CA ARG A 26 2.81 -2.46 -5.01
C ARG A 26 2.36 -3.91 -4.81
N GLN A 27 3.01 -4.65 -3.93
CA GLN A 27 2.61 -6.01 -3.56
C GLN A 27 1.25 -6.04 -2.87
N ALA A 28 1.00 -5.10 -1.94
CA ALA A 28 -0.30 -4.97 -1.29
C ALA A 28 -1.43 -4.66 -2.28
N LYS A 29 -1.20 -3.76 -3.25
CA LYS A 29 -2.14 -3.51 -4.35
C LYS A 29 -2.45 -4.76 -5.16
N GLN A 30 -1.43 -5.55 -5.52
CA GLN A 30 -1.62 -6.80 -6.25
C GLN A 30 -2.50 -7.79 -5.48
N ARG A 31 -2.30 -7.90 -4.15
CA ARG A 31 -3.16 -8.73 -3.29
C ARG A 31 -4.61 -8.24 -3.28
N LEU A 32 -4.85 -6.93 -3.27
CA LEU A 32 -6.21 -6.36 -3.35
C LEU A 32 -6.89 -6.65 -4.68
N VAL A 33 -6.14 -6.52 -5.78
CA VAL A 33 -6.65 -6.87 -7.12
C VAL A 33 -7.02 -8.36 -7.17
N GLN A 34 -6.18 -9.24 -6.61
CA GLN A 34 -6.48 -10.68 -6.50
C GLN A 34 -7.71 -10.97 -5.63
N LYS A 35 -7.95 -10.17 -4.59
CA LYS A 35 -9.16 -10.25 -3.74
C LYS A 35 -10.43 -9.75 -4.44
N GLY A 36 -10.35 -9.21 -5.66
CA GLY A 36 -11.49 -8.70 -6.42
C GLY A 36 -11.70 -7.20 -6.35
N TYR A 37 -10.69 -6.42 -5.92
CA TYR A 37 -10.73 -4.96 -5.89
C TYR A 37 -9.90 -4.36 -7.05
N PRO A 38 -10.45 -4.25 -8.28
CA PRO A 38 -9.71 -3.76 -9.44
C PRO A 38 -9.31 -2.28 -9.35
N LEU A 39 -9.94 -1.52 -8.44
CA LEU A 39 -9.64 -0.11 -8.18
C LEU A 39 -8.14 0.11 -7.87
N TYR A 40 -7.49 -0.85 -7.19
CA TYR A 40 -6.09 -0.74 -6.79
C TYR A 40 -5.09 -1.03 -7.92
N LEU A 41 -5.58 -1.33 -9.13
CA LEU A 41 -4.76 -1.41 -10.34
C LEU A 41 -4.25 -0.03 -10.79
N ASP A 42 -4.96 1.05 -10.42
CA ASP A 42 -4.59 2.40 -10.81
C ASP A 42 -3.26 2.84 -10.16
N ARG A 43 -2.42 3.50 -10.97
CA ARG A 43 -1.15 4.08 -10.55
C ARG A 43 -1.33 5.26 -9.60
N SER A 44 -2.49 5.94 -9.67
CA SER A 44 -2.81 7.17 -8.93
C SER A 44 -3.08 6.93 -7.44
N LEU A 45 -3.51 5.73 -7.05
CA LEU A 45 -3.83 5.40 -5.66
C LEU A 45 -2.55 5.05 -4.88
N GLY A 46 -1.93 6.02 -4.19
CA GLY A 46 -0.68 5.82 -3.45
C GLY A 46 -0.78 5.05 -2.13
N CYS A 47 -1.98 4.59 -1.75
CA CYS A 47 -2.28 4.07 -0.42
C CYS A 47 -3.13 2.79 -0.50
N VAL A 48 -2.94 1.91 0.46
CA VAL A 48 -3.68 0.63 0.58
C VAL A 48 -4.27 0.50 1.98
N PRO A 49 -5.37 -0.24 2.18
CA PRO A 49 -5.91 -0.48 3.50
C PRO A 49 -4.91 -1.26 4.36
N ARG A 50 -4.85 -0.95 5.65
CA ARG A 50 -4.00 -1.67 6.62
C ARG A 50 -4.38 -3.16 6.72
N SER A 51 -5.64 -3.52 6.45
CA SER A 51 -6.13 -4.90 6.44
C SER A 51 -5.52 -5.83 5.39
N VAL A 52 -4.67 -5.28 4.50
CA VAL A 52 -3.96 -6.03 3.45
C VAL A 52 -2.58 -6.50 3.91
N PHE A 53 -2.04 -5.82 4.92
CA PHE A 53 -0.83 -6.22 5.63
C PHE A 53 -1.16 -7.31 6.64
#